data_AF-A0A433DMQ5-F1
#
_entry.id   AF-A0A433DMQ5-F1
#
_cell.length_a   1.000
_cell.length_b   1.000
_cell.length_c   1.000
_cell.angle_alpha   90.00
_cell.angle_beta   90.00
_cell.angle_gamma   90.00
#
_symmetry.space_group_name_H-M   'P 1'
#
loop_
_entity.id
_entity.type
_entity.pdbx_description
1 polymer ?
#
loop_
_entity_poly.entity_id
_entity_poly.type
_entity_poly.pdbx_seq_one_letter_code
_entity_poly.pdbx_strand_id
1 'polypeptide(L)'
;MYGLLVKNQSKPRSRNIGDLQRRGNEQFNRKEYVSAIDSCTQALELEPDAVLLSNRVQVHLQLKQFGKALECAEMALKLDAGNPKARFRQFKALNATRSYEEACISLKMLSRATAETQELSRRTRQRLEEQRYGRYDVIGILQEASSTCPPYLDHSDYVGPVRVTEIPGKGRGIVATKEIGEGTLILCSKAFALYGGTNMPPMSTNRTNATEAAEIDIARITNTVVANSFAIHGDLWPPLFSQQTTQENRP
;
A
#
# COMPACT_ATOMS: atom_id res chain seq x y z
N MET A 1 -26.21 38.85 25.97
CA MET A 1 -26.79 37.59 25.43
C MET A 1 -27.07 37.77 23.95
N TYR A 2 -26.22 37.28 23.06
CA TYR A 2 -26.63 36.99 21.67
C TYR A 2 -25.94 35.69 21.25
N GLY A 3 -26.65 34.58 21.48
CA GLY A 3 -26.26 33.26 21.01
C GLY A 3 -26.46 33.19 19.50
N LEU A 4 -25.36 33.11 18.77
CA LEU A 4 -25.37 32.76 17.35
C LEU A 4 -25.82 31.30 17.23
N LEU A 5 -27.08 31.13 16.85
CA LEU A 5 -27.65 29.88 16.37
C LEU A 5 -26.83 29.40 15.16
N VAL A 6 -25.90 28.47 15.42
CA VAL A 6 -25.33 27.61 14.38
C VAL A 6 -26.48 26.75 13.86
N LYS A 7 -27.12 27.20 12.78
CA LYS A 7 -28.08 26.40 12.03
C LYS A 7 -27.33 25.15 11.55
N ASN A 8 -27.57 24.04 12.23
CA ASN A 8 -27.14 22.72 11.82
C ASN A 8 -27.88 22.41 10.50
N GLN A 9 -27.27 22.79 9.37
CA GLN A 9 -27.76 22.44 8.05
C GLN A 9 -27.56 20.93 7.89
N SER A 10 -28.52 20.15 8.35
CA SER A 10 -28.63 18.74 7.99
C SER A 10 -28.75 18.67 6.47
N LYS A 11 -27.64 18.34 5.80
CA LYS A 11 -27.61 18.07 4.35
C LYS A 11 -28.79 17.14 4.03
N PRO A 12 -29.60 17.45 2.99
CA PRO A 12 -30.71 16.59 2.63
C PRO A 12 -30.19 15.18 2.35
N ARG A 13 -30.69 14.20 3.12
CA ARG A 13 -30.43 12.77 2.87
C ARG A 13 -31.08 12.43 1.54
N SER A 14 -30.27 12.29 0.50
CA SER A 14 -30.76 11.76 -0.77
C SER A 14 -31.29 10.36 -0.53
N ARG A 15 -32.52 10.08 -0.98
CA ARG A 15 -33.19 8.77 -0.79
C ARG A 15 -32.94 7.81 -1.96
N ASN A 16 -32.21 8.25 -2.99
CA ASN A 16 -31.95 7.46 -4.18
C ASN A 16 -30.48 7.03 -4.22
N ILE A 17 -30.25 5.72 -4.38
CA ILE A 17 -28.91 5.12 -4.50
C ILE A 17 -28.17 5.72 -5.69
N GLY A 18 -28.83 5.88 -6.85
CA GLY A 18 -28.20 6.42 -8.06
C GLY A 18 -27.67 7.85 -7.89
N ASP A 19 -28.39 8.68 -7.13
CA ASP A 19 -27.95 10.06 -6.83
C ASP A 19 -26.78 10.07 -5.83
N LEU A 20 -26.81 9.21 -4.81
CA LEU A 20 -25.70 9.05 -3.86
C LEU A 20 -24.44 8.53 -4.54
N GLN A 21 -24.60 7.61 -5.48
CA GLN A 21 -23.56 7.08 -6.35
C GLN A 21 -22.93 8.18 -7.21
N ARG A 22 -23.73 8.92 -7.99
CA ARG A 22 -23.24 10.03 -8.82
C ARG A 22 -22.49 11.06 -7.96
N ARG A 23 -23.07 11.44 -6.82
CA ARG A 23 -22.43 12.38 -5.88
C ARG A 23 -21.12 11.85 -5.31
N GLY A 24 -21.06 10.56 -4.95
CA GLY A 24 -19.83 9.91 -4.49
C GLY A 24 -18.72 9.95 -5.54
N ASN A 25 -19.05 9.76 -6.82
CA ASN A 25 -18.09 9.88 -7.92
C ASN A 25 -17.57 11.30 -8.09
N GLU A 26 -18.47 12.28 -8.08
CA GLU A 26 -18.10 13.69 -8.21
C GLU A 26 -17.17 14.11 -7.08
N GLN A 27 -17.49 13.71 -5.84
CA GLN A 27 -16.66 13.97 -4.67
C GLN A 27 -15.30 13.27 -4.77
N PHE A 28 -15.27 12.01 -5.21
CA PHE A 28 -14.02 11.29 -5.44
C PHE A 28 -13.14 11.99 -6.48
N ASN A 29 -13.72 12.42 -7.60
CA ASN A 29 -13.01 13.14 -8.66
C ASN A 29 -12.50 14.51 -8.18
N ARG A 30 -13.22 15.16 -7.27
CA ARG A 30 -12.80 16.40 -6.59
C ARG A 30 -11.80 16.17 -5.46
N LYS A 31 -11.37 14.92 -5.21
CA LYS A 31 -10.50 14.51 -4.10
C LYS A 31 -11.10 14.79 -2.70
N GLU A 32 -12.42 14.95 -2.62
CA GLU A 32 -13.17 15.10 -1.38
C GLU A 32 -13.47 13.72 -0.76
N TYR A 33 -12.43 12.99 -0.37
CA TYR A 33 -12.55 11.57 0.00
C TYR A 33 -13.43 11.31 1.22
N VAL A 34 -13.43 12.20 2.23
CA VAL A 34 -14.30 12.06 3.41
C VAL A 34 -15.78 12.16 3.01
N SER A 35 -16.11 13.18 2.22
CA SER A 35 -17.47 13.36 1.67
C SER A 35 -17.90 12.17 0.80
N ALA A 36 -16.97 11.60 0.02
CA ALA A 36 -17.24 10.42 -0.80
C ALA A 36 -17.54 9.18 0.04
N ILE A 37 -16.85 8.99 1.18
CA ILE A 37 -17.16 7.93 2.15
C ILE A 37 -18.56 8.12 2.73
N ASP A 38 -18.94 9.34 3.09
CA ASP A 38 -20.28 9.62 3.63
C ASP A 38 -21.38 9.28 2.62
N SER A 39 -21.17 9.64 1.34
CA SER A 39 -22.11 9.31 0.26
C SER A 39 -22.19 7.79 0.01
N CYS A 40 -21.05 7.09 0.02
CA CYS A 40 -21.02 5.63 -0.10
C CYS A 40 -21.69 4.95 1.10
N THR A 41 -21.48 5.46 2.31
CA THR A 41 -22.07 4.91 3.54
C THR A 41 -23.59 5.06 3.53
N GLN A 42 -24.09 6.24 3.14
CA GLN A 42 -25.53 6.45 2.95
C GLN A 42 -26.11 5.52 1.88
N ALA A 43 -25.38 5.26 0.79
CA ALA A 43 -25.86 4.34 -0.25
C ALA A 43 -25.91 2.89 0.27
N LEU A 44 -24.91 2.47 1.04
CA LEU A 44 -24.83 1.14 1.67
C LEU A 44 -25.87 0.93 2.78
N GLU A 45 -26.32 2.00 3.44
CA GLU A 45 -27.43 1.97 4.40
C GLU A 45 -28.78 1.70 3.72
N LEU A 46 -28.93 2.10 2.45
CA LEU A 46 -30.14 1.81 1.66
C LEU A 46 -30.11 0.37 1.16
N GLU A 47 -28.98 -0.05 0.56
CA GLU A 47 -28.81 -1.40 0.04
C GLU A 47 -27.33 -1.81 0.09
N PRO A 48 -26.99 -2.94 0.74
CA PRO A 48 -25.65 -3.51 0.66
C PRO A 48 -25.35 -4.00 -0.76
N ASP A 49 -24.30 -3.44 -1.38
CA ASP A 49 -23.90 -3.79 -2.74
C ASP A 49 -22.37 -3.92 -2.86
N ALA A 50 -21.93 -4.93 -3.62
CA ALA A 50 -20.52 -5.23 -3.80
C ALA A 50 -19.79 -4.12 -4.57
N VAL A 51 -20.45 -3.43 -5.50
CA VAL A 51 -19.86 -2.34 -6.27
C VAL A 51 -19.67 -1.10 -5.37
N LEU A 52 -20.68 -0.73 -4.59
CA LEU A 52 -20.61 0.33 -3.58
C LEU A 52 -19.48 0.09 -2.57
N LEU A 53 -19.38 -1.13 -2.03
CA LEU A 53 -18.29 -1.51 -1.11
C LEU A 53 -16.94 -1.41 -1.80
N SER A 54 -16.80 -1.97 -3.00
CA SER A 54 -15.56 -1.89 -3.79
C SER A 54 -15.13 -0.44 -4.04
N ASN A 55 -16.07 0.47 -4.27
CA ASN A 55 -15.78 1.89 -4.45
C ASN A 55 -15.33 2.56 -3.16
N ARG A 56 -15.95 2.21 -2.03
CA ARG A 56 -15.49 2.64 -0.71
C ARG A 56 -14.07 2.14 -0.39
N VAL A 57 -13.70 0.93 -0.82
CA VAL A 57 -12.30 0.44 -0.74
C VAL A 57 -11.36 1.40 -1.47
N GLN A 58 -11.70 1.80 -2.69
CA GLN A 58 -10.89 2.74 -3.48
C GLN A 58 -10.71 4.08 -2.75
N VAL A 59 -11.75 4.60 -2.12
CA VAL A 59 -11.66 5.86 -1.35
C VAL A 59 -10.75 5.68 -0.13
N HIS A 60 -10.88 4.57 0.61
CA HIS A 60 -9.99 4.26 1.75
C HIS A 60 -8.53 4.06 1.32
N LEU A 61 -8.28 3.50 0.14
CA LEU A 61 -6.92 3.40 -0.43
C LEU A 61 -6.31 4.77 -0.67
N GLN A 62 -7.08 5.74 -1.20
CA GLN A 62 -6.60 7.12 -1.39
C GLN A 62 -6.28 7.81 -0.05
N LEU A 63 -7.05 7.52 0.99
CA LEU A 63 -6.80 8.00 2.35
C LEU A 63 -5.73 7.20 3.11
N LYS A 64 -5.12 6.19 2.50
CA LYS A 64 -4.15 5.27 3.13
C LYS A 64 -4.69 4.55 4.37
N GLN A 65 -6.02 4.38 4.44
CA GLN A 65 -6.70 3.66 5.51
C GLN A 65 -6.80 2.18 5.12
N PHE A 66 -5.66 1.49 5.00
CA PHE A 66 -5.59 0.15 4.43
C PHE A 66 -6.38 -0.90 5.22
N GLY A 67 -6.41 -0.82 6.55
CA GLY A 67 -7.23 -1.73 7.36
C GLY A 67 -8.72 -1.64 7.04
N LYS A 68 -9.27 -0.42 7.00
CA LYS A 68 -10.67 -0.18 6.59
C LYS A 68 -10.93 -0.59 5.14
N ALA A 69 -9.94 -0.41 4.27
CA ALA A 69 -10.01 -0.85 2.88
C ALA A 69 -10.12 -2.39 2.79
N LEU A 70 -9.37 -3.13 3.60
CA LEU A 70 -9.43 -4.59 3.65
C LEU A 70 -10.78 -5.08 4.17
N GLU A 71 -11.28 -4.51 5.27
CA GLU A 71 -12.61 -4.84 5.81
C GLU A 71 -13.72 -4.65 4.76
N CYS A 72 -13.72 -3.50 4.06
CA CYS A 72 -14.69 -3.23 3.00
C CYS A 72 -14.52 -4.20 1.81
N ALA A 73 -13.28 -4.58 1.47
CA ALA A 73 -13.01 -5.49 0.38
C ALA A 73 -13.45 -6.92 0.70
N GLU A 74 -13.27 -7.37 1.94
CA GLU A 74 -13.78 -8.65 2.42
C GLU A 74 -15.31 -8.69 2.37
N MET A 75 -15.98 -7.63 2.81
CA MET A 75 -17.44 -7.53 2.69
C MET A 75 -17.88 -7.57 1.21
N ALA A 76 -17.18 -6.85 0.32
CA ALA A 76 -17.50 -6.85 -1.10
C ALA A 76 -17.35 -8.25 -1.72
N LEU A 77 -16.29 -8.98 -1.36
CA LEU A 77 -16.02 -10.33 -1.86
C LEU A 77 -16.91 -11.40 -1.23
N LYS A 78 -17.51 -11.14 -0.06
CA LYS A 78 -18.57 -11.99 0.51
C LYS A 78 -19.88 -11.85 -0.27
N LEU A 79 -20.20 -10.65 -0.75
CA LEU A 79 -21.39 -10.40 -1.58
C LEU A 79 -21.19 -10.90 -3.01
N ASP A 80 -20.03 -10.62 -3.62
CA ASP A 80 -19.67 -11.07 -4.95
C ASP A 80 -18.21 -11.53 -4.99
N ALA A 81 -18.01 -12.84 -4.82
CA ALA A 81 -16.69 -13.47 -4.86
C ALA A 81 -16.02 -13.41 -6.24
N GLY A 82 -16.80 -13.12 -7.30
CA GLY A 82 -16.36 -12.98 -8.68
C GLY A 82 -15.88 -11.58 -9.02
N ASN A 83 -16.09 -10.58 -8.15
CA ASN A 83 -15.81 -9.17 -8.46
C ASN A 83 -14.30 -8.91 -8.67
N PRO A 84 -13.83 -8.70 -9.92
CA PRO A 84 -12.41 -8.54 -10.18
C PRO A 84 -11.89 -7.20 -9.65
N LYS A 85 -12.73 -6.16 -9.61
CA LYS A 85 -12.35 -4.83 -9.09
C LYS A 85 -12.14 -4.86 -7.58
N ALA A 86 -13.05 -5.50 -6.84
CA ALA A 86 -12.92 -5.66 -5.40
C ALA A 86 -11.66 -6.45 -5.04
N ARG A 87 -11.41 -7.58 -5.73
CA ARG A 87 -10.21 -8.40 -5.51
C ARG A 87 -8.91 -7.67 -5.86
N PHE A 88 -8.88 -6.89 -6.94
CA PHE A 88 -7.70 -6.09 -7.28
C PHE A 88 -7.44 -4.96 -6.28
N ARG A 89 -8.50 -4.29 -5.79
CA ARG A 89 -8.38 -3.28 -4.74
C ARG A 89 -7.96 -3.88 -3.39
N GLN A 90 -8.42 -5.09 -3.08
CA GLN A 90 -7.94 -5.88 -1.94
C GLN A 90 -6.45 -6.15 -2.06
N PHE A 91 -5.99 -6.64 -3.22
CA PHE A 91 -4.55 -6.83 -3.49
C PHE A 91 -3.74 -5.56 -3.23
N LYS A 92 -4.20 -4.40 -3.73
CA LYS A 92 -3.51 -3.12 -3.48
C LYS A 92 -3.40 -2.80 -1.99
N ALA A 93 -4.47 -3.05 -1.22
CA ALA A 93 -4.45 -2.85 0.22
C ALA A 93 -3.48 -3.82 0.92
N LEU A 94 -3.52 -5.12 0.58
CA LEU A 94 -2.64 -6.15 1.13
C LEU A 94 -1.16 -5.88 0.82
N ASN A 95 -0.86 -5.46 -0.41
CA ASN A 95 0.49 -5.12 -0.82
C ASN A 95 1.01 -3.88 -0.06
N ALA A 96 0.13 -2.91 0.23
CA ALA A 96 0.47 -1.74 1.04
C ALA A 96 0.68 -2.05 2.52
N THR A 97 -0.01 -3.06 3.07
CA THR A 97 0.18 -3.54 4.45
C THR A 97 1.30 -4.56 4.59
N ARG A 98 2.03 -4.87 3.50
CA ARG A 98 3.11 -5.88 3.44
C ARG A 98 2.62 -7.32 3.74
N SER A 99 1.34 -7.56 3.52
CA SER A 99 0.71 -8.88 3.59
C SER A 99 0.89 -9.59 2.24
N TYR A 100 2.15 -9.89 1.89
CA TYR A 100 2.52 -10.34 0.53
C TYR A 100 2.02 -11.76 0.22
N GLU A 101 1.90 -12.63 1.24
CA GLU A 101 1.31 -13.95 1.11
C GLU A 101 -0.14 -13.87 0.61
N GLU A 102 -0.99 -13.12 1.32
CA GLU A 102 -2.38 -12.93 0.96
C GLU A 102 -2.49 -12.17 -0.37
N ALA A 103 -1.64 -11.17 -0.60
CA ALA A 103 -1.59 -10.43 -1.85
C ALA A 103 -1.35 -11.36 -3.07
N CYS A 104 -0.42 -12.32 -2.95
CA CYS A 104 -0.17 -13.31 -3.98
C CYS A 104 -1.39 -14.21 -4.24
N ILE A 105 -2.13 -14.59 -3.20
CA ILE A 105 -3.36 -15.37 -3.32
C ILE A 105 -4.44 -14.55 -4.03
N SER A 106 -4.66 -13.30 -3.62
CA SER A 106 -5.63 -12.40 -4.25
C SER A 106 -5.34 -12.17 -5.74
N LEU A 107 -4.07 -12.04 -6.14
CA LEU A 107 -3.70 -11.93 -7.57
C LEU A 107 -3.99 -13.23 -8.35
N LYS A 108 -3.69 -14.40 -7.79
CA LYS A 108 -3.96 -15.69 -8.44
C LYS A 108 -5.46 -15.92 -8.65
N MET A 109 -6.29 -15.41 -7.76
CA MET A 109 -7.75 -15.53 -7.82
C MET A 109 -8.41 -14.53 -8.78
N LEU A 110 -7.65 -13.66 -9.45
CA LEU A 110 -8.17 -12.83 -10.53
C LEU A 110 -8.33 -13.68 -11.79
N SER A 111 -9.56 -13.76 -12.31
CA SER A 111 -9.93 -14.63 -13.43
C SER A 111 -9.27 -14.28 -14.78
N ARG A 112 -8.63 -13.10 -14.89
CA ARG A 112 -7.93 -12.65 -16.09
C ARG A 112 -6.48 -12.30 -15.76
N ALA A 113 -5.57 -13.19 -16.13
CA ALA A 113 -4.14 -12.89 -16.13
C ALA A 113 -3.82 -11.95 -17.31
N THR A 114 -3.70 -10.66 -17.03
CA THR A 114 -3.10 -9.69 -17.96
C THR A 114 -1.59 -9.67 -17.76
N ALA A 115 -0.83 -9.15 -18.75
CA ALA A 115 0.61 -8.97 -18.60
C ALA A 115 0.96 -8.10 -17.37
N GLU A 116 0.14 -7.08 -17.09
CA GLU A 116 0.27 -6.24 -15.89
C GLU A 116 0.09 -7.05 -14.60
N THR A 117 -0.97 -7.86 -14.51
CA THR A 117 -1.24 -8.71 -13.34
C THR A 117 -0.14 -9.75 -13.13
N GLN A 118 0.45 -10.27 -14.21
CA GLN A 118 1.59 -11.19 -14.15
C GLN A 118 2.84 -10.50 -13.60
N GLU A 119 3.14 -9.29 -14.07
CA GLU A 119 4.28 -8.51 -13.56
C GLU A 119 4.10 -8.12 -12.09
N LEU A 120 2.90 -7.69 -11.71
CA LEU A 120 2.55 -7.44 -10.30
C LEU A 120 2.72 -8.70 -9.44
N SER A 121 2.32 -9.86 -9.97
CA SER A 121 2.50 -11.15 -9.28
C SER A 121 3.97 -11.51 -9.11
N ARG A 122 4.80 -11.26 -10.14
CA ARG A 122 6.25 -11.47 -10.09
C ARG A 122 6.89 -10.59 -9.03
N ARG A 123 6.58 -9.28 -9.04
CA ARG A 123 7.08 -8.32 -8.05
C ARG A 123 6.66 -8.66 -6.63
N THR A 124 5.38 -8.96 -6.41
CA THR A 124 4.86 -9.32 -5.08
C THR A 124 5.55 -10.58 -4.55
N ARG A 125 5.81 -11.57 -5.41
CA ARG A 125 6.55 -12.78 -5.03
C ARG A 125 8.00 -12.49 -4.67
N GLN A 126 8.65 -11.57 -5.38
CA GLN A 126 10.00 -11.12 -5.03
C GLN A 126 10.01 -10.48 -3.64
N ARG A 127 9.05 -9.61 -3.32
CA ARG A 127 8.91 -9.01 -1.97
C ARG A 127 8.67 -10.07 -0.90
N LEU A 128 7.91 -11.11 -1.22
CA LEU A 128 7.67 -12.22 -0.30
C LEU A 128 8.96 -13.01 0.01
N GLU A 129 9.79 -13.29 -1.01
CA GLU A 129 11.08 -13.96 -0.82
C GLU A 129 12.06 -13.11 0.01
N GLU A 130 12.08 -11.79 -0.24
CA GLU A 130 12.82 -10.83 0.57
C GLU A 130 12.34 -10.85 2.02
N GLN A 131 11.03 -10.74 2.25
CA GLN A 131 10.44 -10.72 3.59
C GLN A 131 10.69 -12.01 4.38
N ARG A 132 10.63 -13.17 3.71
CA ARG A 132 10.74 -14.48 4.35
C ARG A 132 12.17 -14.95 4.57
N TYR A 133 13.03 -14.71 3.59
CA TYR A 133 14.36 -15.32 3.55
C TYR A 133 15.49 -14.31 3.49
N GLY A 134 15.20 -13.02 3.36
CA GLY A 134 16.22 -11.98 3.27
C GLY A 134 17.05 -12.10 1.98
N ARG A 135 16.46 -12.68 0.92
CA ARG A 135 17.11 -12.85 -0.37
C ARG A 135 16.99 -11.59 -1.19
N TYR A 136 18.02 -10.75 -1.12
CA TYR A 136 18.10 -9.51 -1.87
C TYR A 136 19.12 -9.63 -3.01
N ASP A 137 18.74 -9.13 -4.18
CA ASP A 137 19.71 -8.82 -5.25
C ASP A 137 20.37 -7.48 -4.95
N VAL A 138 21.39 -7.49 -4.10
CA VAL A 138 22.08 -6.28 -3.65
C VAL A 138 22.69 -5.53 -4.84
N ILE A 139 23.18 -6.24 -5.87
CA ILE A 139 23.76 -5.62 -7.06
C ILE A 139 22.68 -4.90 -7.86
N GLY A 140 21.54 -5.56 -8.09
CA GLY A 140 20.38 -4.96 -8.75
C GLY A 140 19.85 -3.73 -8.00
N ILE A 141 19.76 -3.82 -6.67
CA ILE A 141 19.34 -2.70 -5.80
C ILE A 141 20.27 -1.48 -5.98
N LEU A 142 21.59 -1.70 -6.00
CA LEU A 142 22.57 -0.62 -6.17
C LEU A 142 22.50 0.01 -7.57
N GLN A 143 22.25 -0.81 -8.61
CA GLN A 143 22.04 -0.32 -9.97
C GLN A 143 20.75 0.52 -10.07
N GLU A 144 19.63 0.04 -9.51
CA GLU A 144 18.36 0.79 -9.45
C GLU A 144 18.55 2.11 -8.69
N ALA A 145 19.27 2.07 -7.57
CA ALA A 145 19.54 3.25 -6.76
C ALA A 145 20.38 4.31 -7.48
N SER A 146 21.28 3.91 -8.37
CA SER A 146 22.09 4.84 -9.17
C SER A 146 21.37 5.39 -10.40
N SER A 147 20.25 4.76 -10.80
CA SER A 147 19.50 5.13 -12.00
C SER A 147 18.52 6.28 -11.77
N THR A 148 18.14 6.59 -10.52
CA THR A 148 17.12 7.60 -10.21
C THR A 148 17.52 8.48 -9.02
N CYS A 149 17.23 9.78 -9.08
CA CYS A 149 17.53 10.76 -8.03
C CYS A 149 16.27 11.57 -7.67
N PRO A 150 15.68 11.39 -6.47
CA PRO A 150 16.04 10.41 -5.45
C PRO A 150 15.66 8.98 -5.88
N PRO A 151 16.39 7.95 -5.42
CA PRO A 151 16.08 6.58 -5.79
C PRO A 151 14.81 6.11 -5.10
N TYR A 152 13.91 5.54 -5.90
CA TYR A 152 12.72 4.89 -5.38
C TYR A 152 12.90 3.37 -5.40
N LEU A 153 13.40 2.81 -4.29
CA LEU A 153 13.63 1.38 -4.13
C LEU A 153 12.39 0.71 -3.55
N ASP A 154 11.70 -0.08 -4.37
CA ASP A 154 10.66 -0.97 -3.90
C ASP A 154 11.34 -2.25 -3.39
N HIS A 155 11.54 -2.46 -2.08
CA HIS A 155 12.02 -3.72 -1.51
C HIS A 155 11.38 -3.95 -0.14
N SER A 156 11.17 -5.21 0.24
CA SER A 156 10.57 -5.57 1.54
C SER A 156 11.60 -5.49 2.67
N ASP A 157 11.12 -5.29 3.90
CA ASP A 157 11.91 -5.49 5.10
C ASP A 157 12.07 -6.99 5.39
N TYR A 158 13.15 -7.38 6.06
CA TYR A 158 13.45 -8.73 6.53
C TYR A 158 13.92 -8.69 7.97
N VAL A 159 13.39 -9.59 8.80
CA VAL A 159 13.85 -9.81 10.18
C VAL A 159 14.30 -11.26 10.28
N GLY A 160 15.59 -11.45 10.54
CA GLY A 160 16.22 -12.77 10.63
C GLY A 160 15.99 -13.44 11.99
N PRO A 161 16.95 -14.27 12.47
CA PRO A 161 16.81 -15.04 13.72
C PRO A 161 16.97 -14.18 14.98
N VAL A 162 16.37 -12.98 15.00
CA VAL A 162 16.41 -12.05 16.11
C VAL A 162 15.02 -11.57 16.49
N ARG A 163 14.84 -11.16 17.74
CA ARG A 163 13.58 -10.60 18.23
C ARG A 163 13.85 -9.44 19.17
N VAL A 164 13.02 -8.41 19.08
CA VAL A 164 13.03 -7.30 20.03
C VAL A 164 12.26 -7.71 21.29
N THR A 165 12.88 -7.58 22.46
CA THR A 165 12.29 -7.93 23.77
C THR A 165 12.71 -6.92 24.83
N GLU A 166 12.00 -6.88 25.95
CA GLU A 166 12.53 -6.24 27.15
C GLU A 166 13.55 -7.16 27.82
N ILE A 167 14.70 -6.59 28.16
CA ILE A 167 15.79 -7.23 28.86
C ILE A 167 15.79 -6.68 30.29
N PRO A 168 15.65 -7.54 31.32
CA PRO A 168 15.66 -7.10 32.71
C PRO A 168 16.86 -6.22 33.03
N GLY A 169 16.60 -5.01 33.54
CA GLY A 169 17.62 -4.03 33.92
C GLY A 169 18.27 -3.25 32.77
N LYS A 170 17.96 -3.55 31.50
CA LYS A 170 18.54 -2.87 30.32
C LYS A 170 17.50 -2.23 29.38
N GLY A 171 16.21 -2.50 29.61
CA GLY A 171 15.12 -1.98 28.78
C GLY A 171 14.95 -2.76 27.47
N ARG A 172 14.45 -2.10 26.42
CA ARG A 172 14.14 -2.74 25.13
C ARG A 172 15.43 -3.04 24.35
N GLY A 173 15.69 -4.31 24.04
CA GLY A 173 16.85 -4.77 23.29
C GLY A 173 16.51 -5.81 22.22
N ILE A 174 17.50 -6.24 21.45
CA ILE A 174 17.39 -7.30 20.44
C ILE A 174 18.12 -8.53 20.96
N VAL A 175 17.47 -9.69 20.90
CA VAL A 175 18.06 -10.98 21.30
C VAL A 175 18.06 -11.96 20.13
N ALA A 176 19.10 -12.78 20.04
CA ALA A 176 19.14 -13.89 19.11
C ALA A 176 18.15 -14.98 19.53
N THR A 177 17.43 -15.54 18.56
CA THR A 177 16.48 -16.65 18.77
C THR A 177 17.08 -18.01 18.46
N LYS A 178 18.19 -18.02 17.72
CA LYS A 178 18.97 -19.18 17.29
C LYS A 178 20.43 -18.76 17.24
N GLU A 179 21.34 -19.74 17.15
CA GLU A 179 22.74 -19.48 16.85
C GLU A 179 22.88 -18.73 15.51
N ILE A 180 23.71 -17.68 15.49
CA ILE A 180 23.91 -16.82 14.32
C ILE A 180 25.35 -16.99 13.86
N GLY A 181 25.53 -17.66 12.72
CA GLY A 181 26.85 -17.78 12.09
C GLY A 181 27.28 -16.46 11.44
N GLU A 182 28.59 -16.29 11.26
CA GLU A 182 29.16 -15.17 10.54
C GLU A 182 28.57 -15.02 9.13
N GLY A 183 28.35 -13.79 8.68
CA GLY A 183 27.77 -13.50 7.36
C GLY A 183 26.25 -13.69 7.25
N THR A 184 25.56 -14.08 8.33
CA THR A 184 24.09 -14.21 8.33
C THR A 184 23.43 -12.83 8.32
N LEU A 185 22.50 -12.59 7.38
CA LEU A 185 21.66 -11.39 7.40
C LEU A 185 20.71 -11.41 8.61
N ILE A 186 20.78 -10.38 9.44
CA ILE A 186 19.98 -10.27 10.68
C ILE A 186 18.76 -9.37 10.48
N LEU A 187 18.92 -8.28 9.74
CA LEU A 187 17.90 -7.27 9.53
C LEU A 187 18.15 -6.56 8.20
N CYS A 188 17.09 -6.37 7.42
CA CYS A 188 17.06 -5.40 6.33
C CYS A 188 15.79 -4.58 6.51
N SER A 189 15.91 -3.25 6.49
CA SER A 189 14.76 -2.37 6.61
C SER A 189 14.87 -1.24 5.61
N LYS A 190 13.74 -0.86 5.03
CA LYS A 190 13.63 0.31 4.17
C LYS A 190 14.02 1.56 4.94
N ALA A 191 14.86 2.39 4.32
CA ALA A 191 15.23 3.67 4.88
C ALA A 191 13.97 4.51 5.13
N PHE A 192 13.89 5.11 6.31
CA PHE A 192 12.71 5.89 6.70
C PHE A 192 12.59 7.18 5.87
N ALA A 193 13.71 7.75 5.41
CA ALA A 193 13.79 8.55 4.20
C ALA A 193 15.25 8.62 3.68
N LEU A 194 15.45 9.41 2.61
CA LEU A 194 16.69 9.51 1.87
C LEU A 194 17.09 10.98 1.68
N TYR A 195 18.28 11.38 2.14
CA TYR A 195 18.83 12.72 1.95
C TYR A 195 19.88 12.68 0.84
N GLY A 196 19.72 13.55 -0.17
CA GLY A 196 20.65 13.64 -1.29
C GLY A 196 20.55 14.99 -2.02
N GLY A 197 21.71 15.60 -2.30
CA GLY A 197 21.88 16.90 -2.96
C GLY A 197 23.38 17.27 -3.08
N THR A 198 23.71 18.39 -3.75
CA THR A 198 25.07 18.85 -4.06
C THR A 198 25.99 19.13 -2.86
N ASN A 199 25.45 19.11 -1.63
CA ASN A 199 26.21 19.27 -0.38
C ASN A 199 26.56 17.93 0.30
N MET A 200 26.35 16.79 -0.36
CA MET A 200 26.89 15.52 0.13
C MET A 200 28.41 15.48 -0.11
N PRO A 201 29.24 15.21 0.91
CA PRO A 201 30.67 14.96 0.67
C PRO A 201 30.80 13.79 -0.33
N PRO A 202 31.74 13.87 -1.28
CA PRO A 202 31.91 12.86 -2.32
C PRO A 202 32.10 11.47 -1.69
N MET A 203 31.52 10.43 -2.29
CA MET A 203 31.83 9.06 -1.91
C MET A 203 33.34 8.88 -1.99
N SER A 204 33.96 8.54 -0.86
CA SER A 204 35.30 7.96 -0.85
C SER A 204 35.21 6.61 -1.56
N THR A 205 35.39 6.61 -2.88
CA THR A 205 35.64 5.37 -3.61
C THR A 205 37.11 5.04 -3.46
N ASN A 206 37.56 4.75 -2.25
CA ASN A 206 38.83 4.05 -2.08
C ASN A 206 38.62 2.62 -2.58
N ARG A 207 38.76 2.46 -3.90
CA ARG A 207 39.12 1.18 -4.52
C ARG A 207 40.57 0.90 -4.15
N THR A 208 40.81 0.55 -2.90
CA THR A 208 42.07 -0.03 -2.46
C THR A 208 41.78 -1.42 -1.97
N ASN A 209 42.12 -2.36 -2.86
CA ASN A 209 42.47 -3.76 -2.67
C ASN A 209 42.02 -4.45 -1.38
N ALA A 210 41.22 -5.49 -1.58
CA ALA A 210 41.06 -6.71 -0.79
C ALA A 210 41.49 -6.65 0.70
N THR A 211 40.52 -7.00 1.58
CA THR A 211 40.67 -7.43 2.99
C THR A 211 40.51 -6.43 4.14
N GLU A 212 39.94 -5.24 3.93
CA GLU A 212 39.37 -4.47 5.05
C GLU A 212 37.86 -4.30 4.89
N ALA A 213 37.18 -4.76 5.95
CA ALA A 213 35.80 -5.12 5.97
C ALA A 213 34.86 -3.93 5.72
N ALA A 214 33.73 -4.27 5.10
CA ALA A 214 32.47 -3.57 5.05
C ALA A 214 32.05 -2.86 6.36
N GLU A 215 32.74 -1.77 6.73
CA GLU A 215 32.13 -0.70 7.52
C GLU A 215 31.14 0.02 6.61
N ILE A 216 29.95 -0.59 6.51
CA ILE A 216 28.74 0.11 6.13
C ILE A 216 28.62 1.25 7.13
N ASP A 217 28.93 2.46 6.67
CA ASP A 217 28.99 3.69 7.45
C ASP A 217 27.64 3.96 8.15
N ILE A 218 27.49 3.39 9.36
CA ILE A 218 26.30 3.43 10.22
C ILE A 218 25.88 4.87 10.51
N ALA A 219 26.81 5.83 10.44
CA ALA A 219 26.59 7.25 10.67
C ALA A 219 25.68 7.91 9.62
N ARG A 220 25.53 7.31 8.42
CA ARG A 220 24.74 7.92 7.32
C ARG A 220 23.25 7.57 7.35
N ILE A 221 22.83 6.54 8.10
CA ILE A 221 21.44 6.06 8.15
C ILE A 221 20.54 6.99 8.98
N THR A 222 21.11 7.83 9.86
CA THR A 222 20.37 8.47 10.95
C THR A 222 19.57 9.72 10.57
N ASN A 223 19.75 10.32 9.39
CA ASN A 223 19.15 11.61 9.08
C ASN A 223 18.44 11.64 7.73
N THR A 224 17.27 11.01 7.64
CA THR A 224 16.21 11.55 6.75
C THR A 224 14.86 10.93 7.05
N VAL A 225 13.82 11.75 7.19
CA VAL A 225 12.41 11.42 7.49
C VAL A 225 11.57 12.57 6.89
N VAL A 226 10.74 12.48 5.83
CA VAL A 226 9.32 12.02 5.72
C VAL A 226 8.85 12.11 4.24
N ALA A 227 8.00 11.14 3.81
CA ALA A 227 6.99 11.08 2.71
C ALA A 227 7.39 11.46 1.25
N ASN A 228 7.00 10.77 0.18
CA ASN A 228 5.96 9.78 -0.13
C ASN A 228 6.45 8.93 -1.31
N SER A 229 5.88 7.74 -1.50
CA SER A 229 6.06 7.01 -2.76
C SER A 229 4.78 6.31 -3.15
N PHE A 230 4.16 6.79 -4.24
CA PHE A 230 4.07 6.06 -5.50
C PHE A 230 3.04 6.71 -6.42
N ALA A 231 3.53 7.17 -7.56
CA ALA A 231 2.73 7.24 -8.77
C ALA A 231 2.54 5.80 -9.27
N ILE A 232 1.37 5.21 -9.02
CA ILE A 232 0.89 4.13 -9.88
C ILE A 232 0.37 4.85 -11.12
N HIS A 233 0.96 4.54 -12.29
CA HIS A 233 0.56 5.09 -13.57
C HIS A 233 -0.97 5.22 -13.68
N GLY A 234 -1.41 6.44 -14.02
CA GLY A 234 -2.59 6.72 -14.83
C GLY A 234 -3.90 6.10 -14.36
N ASP A 235 -4.69 6.92 -13.65
CA ASP A 235 -6.14 6.78 -13.56
C ASP A 235 -6.76 6.59 -14.95
N LEU A 236 -7.09 5.34 -15.30
CA LEU A 236 -7.98 5.01 -16.41
C LEU A 236 -8.91 3.87 -15.95
N TRP A 237 -9.68 4.14 -14.89
CA TRP A 237 -10.89 3.38 -14.65
C TRP A 237 -12.08 4.32 -14.82
N PRO A 238 -13.14 3.88 -15.52
CA PRO A 238 -14.35 4.68 -15.69
C PRO A 238 -14.92 5.08 -14.32
N PRO A 239 -15.75 6.14 -14.25
CA PRO A 239 -16.35 6.64 -13.01
C PRO A 239 -16.88 5.48 -12.14
N LEU A 240 -16.77 5.60 -10.81
CA LEU A 240 -16.96 4.46 -9.89
C LEU A 240 -18.31 3.74 -10.09
N PHE A 241 -19.26 4.37 -10.76
CA PHE A 241 -20.52 3.78 -11.21
C PHE A 241 -20.62 3.87 -12.74
N SER A 242 -20.25 2.78 -13.42
CA SER A 242 -20.72 2.52 -14.78
C SER A 242 -22.11 1.92 -14.69
N GLN A 243 -23.11 2.56 -15.30
CA GLN A 243 -24.47 2.03 -15.37
C GLN A 243 -24.40 0.58 -15.90
N GLN A 244 -24.84 -0.39 -15.10
CA GLN A 244 -25.30 -1.65 -15.66
C GLN A 244 -26.57 -1.30 -16.43
N THR A 245 -26.44 -1.02 -17.72
CA THR A 245 -27.59 -1.07 -18.62
C THR A 245 -28.06 -2.51 -18.60
N THR A 246 -29.21 -2.71 -17.98
CA THR A 246 -30.06 -3.89 -18.09
C THR A 246 -30.10 -4.37 -19.54
N GLN A 247 -29.80 -5.66 -19.72
CA GLN A 247 -30.21 -6.38 -20.93
C GLN A 247 -31.73 -6.32 -21.00
N GLU A 248 -32.25 -5.49 -21.89
CA GLU A 248 -33.60 -5.66 -22.40
C GLU A 248 -33.60 -5.16 -23.84
N ASN A 249 -33.53 -6.11 -24.77
CA ASN A 249 -34.28 -6.08 -26.03
C ASN A 249 -33.99 -7.37 -26.82
N ARG A 250 -34.92 -8.32 -26.69
CA ARG A 250 -35.40 -9.13 -27.81
C ARG A 250 -36.82 -8.63 -28.13
N PRO A 251 -37.21 -8.60 -29.41
CA PRO A 251 -37.68 -9.83 -30.05
C PRO A 251 -36.71 -10.40 -31.08
#